data_AF-A0A2V9RL03-F1
#
_entry.id   AF-A0A2V9RL03-F1
#
_cell.length_a   1.000
_cell.length_b   1.000
_cell.length_c   1.000
_cell.angle_alpha   90.00
_cell.angle_beta   90.00
_cell.angle_gamma   90.00
#
_symmetry.space_group_name_H-M   'P 1'
#
loop_
_entity.id
_entity.type
_entity.pdbx_description
1 polymer ?
#
loop_
_entity_poly.entity_id
_entity_poly.type
_entity_poly.pdbx_seq_one_letter_code
_entity_poly.pdbx_strand_id
1 'polypeptide(L)'
;MEVHFRPETETRLQELAAKAGRAPEELVEDAMAGYLQELAQVRDELDSRYDELKSARVKGLDGEEAFANLRRKSEERRAGRS
;
A
#
# COMPACT_ATOMS: atom_id res chain seq x y z
N MET A 1 -8.77 17.16 -16.55
CA MET A 1 -9.50 17.16 -15.26
C MET A 1 -9.10 18.43 -14.55
N GLU A 2 -10.04 19.16 -13.97
CA GLU A 2 -9.72 20.30 -13.10
C GLU A 2 -9.89 19.87 -11.65
N VAL A 3 -8.90 20.17 -10.80
CA VAL A 3 -8.90 19.81 -9.38
C VAL A 3 -8.73 21.09 -8.57
N HIS A 4 -9.66 21.34 -7.67
CA HIS A 4 -9.61 22.50 -6.78
C HIS A 4 -9.07 22.08 -5.40
N PHE A 5 -7.94 22.66 -5.03
CA PHE A 5 -7.33 22.46 -3.72
C PHE A 5 -7.83 23.48 -2.71
N ARG A 6 -7.68 23.16 -1.42
CA ARG A 6 -7.82 24.17 -0.37
C ARG A 6 -6.65 25.16 -0.46
N PRO A 7 -6.83 26.44 -0.08
CA PRO A 7 -5.79 27.45 -0.21
C PRO A 7 -4.46 27.05 0.44
N GLU A 8 -4.50 26.39 1.60
CA GLU A 8 -3.29 25.98 2.32
C GLU A 8 -2.51 24.89 1.56
N THR A 9 -3.22 24.00 0.87
CA THR A 9 -2.61 22.97 0.03
C THR A 9 -2.02 23.58 -1.24
N GLU A 10 -2.72 24.52 -1.85
CA GLU A 10 -2.25 25.23 -3.04
C GLU A 10 -0.97 26.03 -2.76
N THR A 11 -0.93 26.79 -1.66
CA THR A 11 0.29 27.51 -1.25
C THR A 11 1.48 26.56 -1.06
N ARG A 12 1.27 25.43 -0.38
CA ARG A 12 2.33 24.43 -0.17
C ARG A 12 2.81 23.80 -1.48
N LEU A 13 1.89 23.52 -2.40
CA LEU A 13 2.23 22.95 -3.71
C LEU A 13 3.07 23.95 -4.52
N GLN A 14 2.66 25.23 -4.56
CA GLN A 14 3.39 26.29 -5.25
C GLN A 14 4.80 26.47 -4.67
N GLU A 15 4.95 26.48 -3.34
CA GLU A 15 6.26 26.56 -2.69
C GLU A 15 7.17 25.36 -3.04
N LEU A 16 6.60 24.16 -3.05
CA LEU A 16 7.34 22.94 -3.40
C LEU A 16 7.77 22.95 -4.87
N ALA A 17 6.87 23.34 -5.76
CA ALA A 17 7.13 23.51 -7.19
C ALA A 17 8.27 24.49 -7.44
N ALA A 18 8.22 25.67 -6.80
CA ALA A 18 9.26 26.68 -6.89
C ALA A 18 10.63 26.17 -6.40
N LYS A 19 10.66 25.43 -5.28
CA LYS A 19 11.89 24.83 -4.74
C LYS A 19 12.45 23.73 -5.65
N ALA A 20 11.58 22.94 -6.25
CA ALA A 20 11.96 21.88 -7.17
C ALA A 20 12.35 22.40 -8.55
N GLY A 21 12.01 23.65 -8.88
CA GLY A 21 12.18 24.20 -10.23
C GLY A 21 11.26 23.53 -11.25
N ARG A 22 10.10 23.05 -10.82
CA ARG A 22 9.13 22.28 -11.62
C ARG A 22 7.79 22.99 -11.66
N ALA A 23 6.98 22.67 -12.67
CA ALA A 23 5.61 23.15 -12.71
C ALA A 23 4.77 22.42 -11.62
N PRO A 24 3.84 23.10 -10.93
CA PRO A 24 2.95 22.47 -9.96
C PRO A 24 2.20 21.25 -10.51
N GLU A 25 1.79 21.32 -11.78
CA GLU A 25 1.04 20.27 -12.46
C GLU A 25 1.85 18.98 -12.60
N GLU A 26 3.14 19.09 -12.93
CA GLU A 26 4.04 17.94 -13.05
C GLU A 26 4.24 17.25 -11.69
N LEU A 27 4.33 18.02 -10.60
CA LEU A 27 4.44 17.45 -9.26
C LEU A 27 3.17 16.70 -8.84
N VAL A 28 2.00 17.24 -9.18
CA VAL A 28 0.72 16.58 -8.91
C VAL A 28 0.59 15.31 -9.75
N GLU A 29 0.98 15.37 -11.04
CA GLU A 29 0.92 14.21 -11.93
C GLU A 29 1.81 13.08 -11.43
N ASP A 30 3.06 13.36 -11.06
CA ASP A 30 3.97 12.36 -10.48
C ASP A 30 3.43 11.75 -9.18
N ALA A 31 2.92 12.59 -8.28
CA ALA A 31 2.36 12.12 -7.01
C ALA A 31 1.15 11.20 -7.23
N MET A 32 0.28 11.57 -8.17
CA MET A 32 -0.89 10.77 -8.54
C MET A 32 -0.49 9.49 -9.28
N ALA A 33 0.51 9.52 -10.14
CA ALA A 33 1.03 8.34 -10.82
C ALA A 33 1.56 7.32 -9.80
N GLY A 34 2.35 7.78 -8.82
CA GLY A 34 2.82 6.93 -7.72
C GLY A 34 1.67 6.33 -6.91
N TYR A 35 0.72 7.17 -6.47
CA TYR A 35 -0.45 6.70 -5.72
C TYR A 35 -1.27 5.65 -6.48
N LEU A 36 -1.54 5.89 -7.77
CA LEU A 36 -2.31 4.97 -8.60
C LEU A 36 -1.56 3.66 -8.86
N GLN A 37 -0.25 3.72 -9.05
CA GLN A 37 0.58 2.54 -9.22
C GLN A 37 0.57 1.67 -7.96
N GLU A 38 0.79 2.25 -6.78
CA GLU A 38 0.74 1.52 -5.51
C GLU A 38 -0.65 0.91 -5.27
N LEU A 39 -1.71 1.69 -5.55
CA LEU A 39 -3.08 1.20 -5.42
C LEU A 39 -3.37 0.03 -6.36
N ALA A 40 -2.89 0.09 -7.60
CA ALA A 40 -3.04 -1.00 -8.57
C ALA A 40 -2.33 -2.26 -8.09
N GLN A 41 -1.08 -2.14 -7.61
CA GLN A 41 -0.32 -3.28 -7.10
C GLN A 41 -1.01 -3.97 -5.92
N VAL A 42 -1.54 -3.19 -4.95
CA VAL A 42 -2.27 -3.74 -3.81
C VAL A 42 -3.54 -4.45 -4.26
N ARG A 43 -4.27 -3.87 -5.22
CA ARG A 43 -5.49 -4.49 -5.75
C ARG A 43 -5.18 -5.78 -6.50
N ASP A 44 -4.16 -5.78 -7.36
CA ASP A 44 -3.76 -6.97 -8.10
C ASP A 44 -3.37 -8.12 -7.15
N GLU A 45 -2.66 -7.83 -6.05
CA GLU A 45 -2.35 -8.84 -5.05
C GLU A 45 -3.63 -9.37 -4.38
N LEU A 46 -4.53 -8.50 -3.92
CA LEU A 46 -5.75 -8.91 -3.22
C LEU A 46 -6.72 -9.66 -4.14
N ASP A 47 -6.91 -9.19 -5.37
CA ASP A 47 -7.81 -9.80 -6.35
C ASP A 47 -7.29 -11.18 -6.76
N SER A 48 -5.97 -11.32 -6.99
CA SER A 48 -5.34 -12.62 -7.26
C SER A 48 -5.56 -13.61 -6.12
N ARG A 49 -5.34 -13.18 -4.86
CA ARG A 49 -5.60 -14.04 -3.68
C ARG A 49 -7.07 -14.44 -3.55
N TYR A 50 -7.97 -13.50 -3.83
CA TYR A 50 -9.40 -13.77 -3.82
C TYR A 50 -9.77 -14.82 -4.87
N ASP A 51 -9.24 -14.71 -6.09
CA ASP A 51 -9.46 -15.67 -7.17
C ASP A 51 -8.87 -17.05 -6.85
N GLU A 52 -7.69 -17.12 -6.21
CA GLU A 52 -7.10 -18.37 -5.73
C GLU A 52 -7.98 -19.08 -4.69
N LEU A 53 -8.56 -18.33 -3.77
CA LEU A 53 -9.49 -18.86 -2.76
C LEU A 53 -10.81 -19.31 -3.41
N LYS A 54 -11.37 -18.48 -4.29
CA LYS A 54 -12.64 -18.76 -4.98
C LYS A 54 -12.55 -19.97 -5.90
N SER A 55 -11.41 -20.14 -6.57
CA SER A 55 -11.14 -21.29 -7.43
C SER A 55 -10.74 -22.56 -6.67
N ALA A 56 -10.68 -22.51 -5.34
CA ALA A 56 -10.21 -23.59 -4.46
C ALA A 56 -8.76 -24.06 -4.80
N ARG A 57 -7.97 -23.23 -5.48
CA ARG A 57 -6.55 -23.48 -5.74
C ARG A 57 -5.73 -23.43 -4.45
N VAL A 58 -6.15 -22.59 -3.50
CA VAL A 58 -5.55 -22.50 -2.17
C VAL A 58 -6.57 -22.95 -1.12
N LYS A 59 -6.12 -23.79 -0.18
CA LYS A 59 -6.93 -24.23 0.94
C LYS A 59 -6.94 -23.16 2.03
N GLY A 60 -8.13 -22.73 2.44
CA GLY A 60 -8.29 -21.89 3.63
C GLY A 60 -7.74 -22.59 4.88
N LEU A 61 -7.19 -21.80 5.79
CA LEU A 61 -6.75 -22.26 7.11
C LEU A 61 -7.73 -21.74 8.17
N ASP A 62 -7.91 -22.51 9.23
CA ASP A 62 -8.59 -22.00 10.41
C ASP A 62 -7.77 -20.86 11.03
N GLY A 63 -8.46 -19.77 11.39
CA GLY A 63 -7.81 -18.55 11.87
C GLY A 63 -7.13 -18.74 13.22
N GLU A 64 -7.77 -19.44 14.16
CA GLU A 64 -7.21 -19.68 15.48
C GLU A 64 -5.98 -20.59 15.39
N GLU A 65 -6.06 -21.64 14.58
CA GLU A 65 -4.94 -22.54 14.32
C GLU A 65 -3.76 -21.79 13.66
N ALA A 66 -4.03 -20.92 12.69
CA ALA A 66 -3.01 -20.11 12.04
C ALA A 66 -2.31 -19.18 13.04
N PHE A 67 -3.06 -18.48 13.90
CA PHE A 67 -2.49 -17.60 14.93
C PHE A 67 -1.69 -18.36 15.98
N ALA A 68 -2.18 -19.51 16.46
CA ALA A 68 -1.47 -20.37 17.39
C ALA A 68 -0.11 -20.81 16.81
N ASN A 69 -0.10 -21.23 15.55
CA ASN A 69 1.11 -21.61 14.83
C ASN A 69 2.13 -20.45 14.70
N LEU A 70 1.66 -19.23 14.40
CA LEU A 70 2.52 -18.05 14.33
C LEU A 70 3.14 -17.71 15.70
N ARG A 71 2.35 -17.77 16.78
CA ARG A 71 2.86 -17.52 18.14
C ARG A 71 3.93 -18.53 18.54
N ARG A 72 3.65 -19.82 18.35
CA ARG A 72 4.61 -20.89 18.64
C ARG A 72 5.93 -20.69 17.88
N LYS A 73 5.88 -20.45 16.56
CA LYS A 73 7.08 -20.16 15.76
C LYS A 73 7.85 -18.94 16.27
N SER A 74 7.13 -17.93 16.76
CA SER A 74 7.75 -16.73 17.32
C SER A 74 8.44 -17.00 18.66
N GLU A 75 7.87 -17.84 19.51
CA GLU A 75 8.45 -18.24 20.80
C GLU A 75 9.70 -19.10 20.61
N GLU A 76 9.65 -20.09 19.73
CA GLU A 76 10.80 -20.94 19.37
C GLU A 76 12.00 -20.10 18.89
N ARG A 77 11.75 -19.09 18.04
CA ARG A 77 12.81 -18.17 17.58
C ARG A 77 13.36 -17.26 18.68
N ARG A 78 12.61 -16.99 19.74
CA ARG A 78 13.12 -16.21 20.89
C ARG A 78 13.93 -17.12 21.81
N ALA A 79 13.45 -18.33 22.05
CA ALA A 79 14.14 -19.32 22.89
C ALA A 79 15.49 -19.75 22.30
N GLY A 80 15.59 -19.96 20.97
CA GLY A 80 16.84 -20.32 20.31
C GLY A 80 17.88 -19.19 20.16
N ARG A 81 17.58 -18.00 20.68
CA ARG A 81 18.52 -16.85 20.76
C ARG A 81 19.02 -16.58 22.18
N SER A 82 18.53 -17.33 23.17
CA SER A 82 19.04 -17.39 24.54
C SER A 82 20.10 -18.48 24.66
#